data_AF-K1RTX4-F1
#
_entry.id   AF-K1RTX4-F1
#
_cell.length_a   1.000
_cell.length_b   1.000
_cell.length_c   1.000
_cell.angle_alpha   90.00
_cell.angle_beta   90.00
_cell.angle_gamma   90.00
#
_symmetry.space_group_name_H-M   'P 1'
#
loop_
_entity.id
_entity.type
_entity.pdbx_description
1 polymer ?
#
loop_
_entity_poly.entity_id
_entity_poly.type
_entity_poly.pdbx_seq_one_letter_code
_entity_poly.pdbx_strand_id
1 'polypeptide(L)'
;MAVAYYNYIRRRNPNLHRERIFRDIDNPLDYLDDTDIICKYRLPRHNIIDLCGRFNRDLRRPTLRSRPLPVSLQMMVALRFYATGSFQAILGVVHIISRPSVSRIINNFTDCLVRLSPEYVKMPTQNDSVQIMQGFSNIAGFLNVIGAIDETHIRIKSPIGSRGRVVNVGSSASVIGKVDCDNLRAEKEFSQLHYHSSKTANLLFTKELARREPGDVLVCYVHPGVVRTDAFRNMPLLFKILAYTVFRVLTKSPEEGAQPVLFCALDYSVQTGGYYMDCARYDHTMWVPKCAYDTGLAKKLWETTERILSECG
;
A
#
# COMPACT_ATOMS: atom_id res chain seq x y z
N MET A 1 -19.62 6.14 28.16
CA MET A 1 -20.69 7.01 28.70
C MET A 1 -21.29 7.97 27.67
N ALA A 2 -20.52 8.74 26.90
CA ALA A 2 -21.06 9.78 25.99
C ALA A 2 -21.99 9.26 24.87
N VAL A 3 -21.65 8.13 24.23
CA VAL A 3 -22.46 7.54 23.14
C VAL A 3 -23.81 6.99 23.66
N ALA A 4 -23.81 6.40 24.86
CA ALA A 4 -25.01 5.89 25.50
C ALA A 4 -25.99 7.02 25.87
N TYR A 5 -25.46 8.14 26.37
CA TYR A 5 -26.24 9.34 26.69
C TYR A 5 -26.82 10.01 25.42
N TYR A 6 -26.03 10.11 24.34
CA TYR A 6 -26.51 10.64 23.06
C TYR A 6 -27.67 9.82 22.48
N ASN A 7 -27.54 8.48 22.50
CA ASN A 7 -28.58 7.58 22.03
C ASN A 7 -29.84 7.63 22.89
N TYR A 8 -29.69 7.84 24.21
CA TYR A 8 -30.80 8.06 25.13
C TYR A 8 -31.59 9.34 24.80
N ILE A 9 -30.91 10.47 24.55
CA ILE A 9 -31.56 11.74 24.18
C ILE A 9 -32.26 11.64 22.82
N ARG A 10 -31.63 11.00 21.83
CA ARG A 10 -32.21 10.84 20.48
C ARG A 10 -33.49 10.00 20.48
N ARG A 11 -33.60 8.99 21.36
CA ARG A 11 -34.82 8.17 21.50
C ARG A 11 -35.99 8.94 22.11
N ARG A 12 -35.73 9.93 22.98
CA ARG A 12 -36.77 10.75 23.63
C ARG A 12 -37.24 11.95 22.81
N ASN A 13 -36.48 12.36 21.81
CA ASN A 13 -36.79 13.52 20.98
C ASN A 13 -36.66 13.14 19.48
N PRO A 14 -37.69 12.50 18.88
CA PRO A 14 -37.65 12.04 17.49
C PRO A 14 -37.48 13.20 16.49
N ASN A 15 -37.87 14.41 16.90
CA ASN A 15 -37.84 15.62 16.10
C ASN A 15 -36.55 16.43 16.23
N LEU A 16 -35.51 15.92 16.91
CA LEU A 16 -34.16 16.52 16.91
C LEU A 16 -33.56 16.45 15.50
N HIS A 17 -34.00 17.37 14.64
CA HIS A 17 -33.38 17.63 13.36
C HIS A 17 -32.05 18.31 13.65
N ARG A 18 -30.96 17.63 13.27
CA ARG A 18 -29.64 18.24 13.34
C ARG A 18 -29.63 19.42 12.38
N GLU A 19 -29.48 20.62 12.91
CA GLU A 19 -29.39 21.84 12.12
C GLU A 19 -28.27 21.71 11.07
N ARG A 20 -28.56 22.15 9.85
CA ARG A 20 -27.60 22.06 8.75
C ARG A 20 -26.61 23.21 8.86
N ILE A 21 -25.47 22.94 9.48
CA ILE A 21 -24.34 23.89 9.55
C ILE A 21 -23.58 23.85 8.23
N PHE A 22 -23.54 24.99 7.53
CA PHE A 22 -22.68 25.18 6.36
C PHE A 22 -21.28 25.55 6.85
N ARG A 23 -20.28 24.86 6.31
CA ARG A 23 -18.87 25.13 6.60
C ARG A 23 -18.24 25.63 5.32
N ASP A 24 -17.32 26.57 5.44
CA ASP A 24 -16.47 26.97 4.32
C ASP A 24 -15.46 25.84 4.08
N ILE A 25 -15.34 25.43 2.81
CA ILE A 25 -14.50 24.31 2.43
C ILE A 25 -13.47 24.83 1.43
N ASP A 26 -12.23 24.92 1.89
CA ASP A 26 -11.12 25.29 1.04
C ASP A 26 -10.77 24.15 0.09
N ASN A 27 -10.47 24.49 -1.16
CA ASN A 27 -9.99 23.54 -2.14
C ASN A 27 -8.45 23.53 -2.08
N PRO A 28 -7.80 22.39 -1.80
CA PRO A 28 -6.34 22.29 -1.75
C PRO A 28 -5.62 22.76 -3.01
N LEU A 29 -6.29 22.72 -4.17
CA LEU A 29 -5.75 23.29 -5.41
C LEU A 29 -5.53 24.80 -5.30
N ASP A 30 -6.30 25.52 -4.50
CA ASP A 30 -6.29 26.98 -4.53
C ASP A 30 -5.14 27.56 -3.68
N TYR A 31 -4.62 26.79 -2.72
CA TYR A 31 -3.63 27.29 -1.76
C TYR A 31 -2.33 26.47 -1.63
N LEU A 32 -2.29 25.22 -2.11
CA LEU A 32 -1.04 24.45 -2.14
C LEU A 32 -0.20 24.84 -3.36
N ASP A 33 1.13 24.74 -3.25
CA ASP A 33 2.03 24.82 -4.41
C ASP A 33 2.14 23.46 -5.15
N ASP A 34 2.78 23.46 -6.32
CA ASP A 34 2.91 22.26 -7.16
C ASP A 34 3.72 21.13 -6.51
N THR A 35 4.73 21.49 -5.71
CA THR A 35 5.57 20.50 -5.01
C THR A 35 4.76 19.78 -3.96
N ASP A 36 3.98 20.53 -3.19
CA ASP A 36 3.07 20.03 -2.17
C ASP A 36 1.95 19.19 -2.79
N ILE A 37 1.40 19.61 -3.92
CA ILE A 37 0.37 18.83 -4.63
C ILE A 37 0.93 17.47 -5.04
N ILE A 38 2.08 17.42 -5.70
CA ILE A 38 2.69 16.14 -6.12
C ILE A 38 3.01 15.29 -4.89
N CYS A 39 3.58 15.88 -3.84
CA CYS A 39 3.94 15.15 -2.62
C CYS A 39 2.72 14.57 -1.88
N LYS A 40 1.61 15.31 -1.81
CA LYS A 40 0.44 14.95 -0.99
C LYS A 40 -0.63 14.16 -1.76
N TYR A 41 -0.71 14.35 -3.08
CA TYR A 41 -1.78 13.81 -3.95
C TYR A 41 -1.24 12.94 -5.09
N ARG A 42 0.09 12.81 -5.24
CA ARG A 42 0.79 11.92 -6.18
C ARG A 42 0.53 12.18 -7.67
N LEU A 43 -0.14 13.28 -8.00
CA LEU A 43 -0.46 13.66 -9.37
C LEU A 43 -0.16 15.15 -9.59
N PRO A 44 0.50 15.55 -10.70
CA PRO A 44 0.76 16.95 -10.99
C PRO A 44 -0.53 17.76 -11.17
N ARG A 45 -0.49 19.04 -10.78
CA ARG A 45 -1.64 19.97 -10.85
C ARG A 45 -2.32 19.97 -12.22
N HIS A 46 -1.55 20.07 -13.29
CA HIS A 46 -2.10 20.17 -14.64
C HIS A 46 -2.89 18.91 -15.03
N ASN A 47 -2.42 17.71 -14.66
CA ASN A 47 -3.18 16.47 -14.84
C ASN A 47 -4.47 16.46 -14.01
N ILE A 48 -4.42 16.96 -12.77
CA ILE A 48 -5.63 17.08 -11.93
C ILE A 48 -6.67 17.98 -12.60
N ILE A 49 -6.25 19.11 -13.17
CA ILE A 49 -7.14 20.05 -13.86
C ILE A 49 -7.72 19.42 -15.14
N ASP A 50 -6.90 18.72 -15.93
CA ASP A 50 -7.39 18.01 -17.12
C ASP A 50 -8.45 16.95 -16.75
N LEU A 51 -8.17 16.13 -15.74
CA LEU A 51 -9.12 15.14 -15.23
C LEU A 51 -10.39 15.79 -14.66
N CYS A 52 -10.31 16.97 -14.03
CA CYS A 52 -11.48 17.71 -13.60
C CYS A 52 -12.39 18.04 -14.79
N GLY A 53 -11.80 18.46 -15.92
CA GLY A 53 -12.52 18.73 -17.16
C GLY A 53 -13.18 17.47 -17.72
N ARG A 54 -12.42 16.37 -17.82
CA ARG A 54 -12.91 15.08 -18.34
C ARG A 54 -14.04 14.51 -17.49
N PHE A 55 -13.89 14.49 -16.17
CA PHE A 55 -14.85 13.90 -15.23
C PHE A 55 -15.97 14.87 -14.82
N ASN A 56 -16.01 16.08 -15.38
CA ASN A 56 -16.98 17.10 -14.97
C ASN A 56 -18.43 16.62 -15.13
N ARG A 57 -18.75 15.94 -16.23
CA ARG A 57 -20.12 15.45 -16.48
C ARG A 57 -20.53 14.37 -15.47
N ASP A 58 -19.61 13.49 -15.10
CA ASP A 58 -19.86 12.35 -14.21
C ASP A 58 -19.90 12.73 -12.73
N LEU A 59 -19.03 13.65 -12.30
CA LEU A 59 -18.86 14.02 -10.89
C LEU A 59 -19.72 15.22 -10.47
N ARG A 60 -20.20 16.02 -11.43
CA ARG A 60 -21.11 17.12 -11.13
C ARG A 60 -22.46 16.56 -10.70
N ARG A 61 -22.94 17.00 -9.53
CA ARG A 61 -24.25 16.61 -9.01
C ARG A 61 -25.30 17.62 -9.44
N PRO A 62 -26.28 17.24 -10.28
CA PRO A 62 -27.44 18.09 -10.51
C PRO A 62 -28.29 18.07 -9.24
N THR A 63 -28.25 19.14 -8.46
CA THR A 63 -29.05 19.26 -7.23
C THR A 63 -29.62 20.66 -7.12
N LEU A 64 -30.89 20.73 -6.72
CA LEU A 64 -31.57 21.97 -6.34
C LEU A 64 -31.15 22.45 -4.93
N ARG A 65 -30.30 21.69 -4.23
CA ARG A 65 -29.77 22.08 -2.92
C ARG A 65 -28.64 23.09 -3.10
N SER A 66 -28.60 24.09 -2.23
CA SER A 66 -27.50 25.06 -2.16
C SER A 66 -26.15 24.40 -1.85
N ARG A 67 -25.09 24.88 -2.54
CA ARG A 67 -23.66 24.55 -2.40
C ARG A 67 -23.28 23.07 -2.65
N PRO A 68 -23.37 22.53 -3.88
CA PRO A 68 -22.76 21.25 -4.22
C PRO A 68 -21.22 21.32 -4.14
N LEU A 69 -20.57 20.21 -3.79
CA LEU A 69 -19.10 20.14 -3.77
C LEU A 69 -18.55 20.28 -5.20
N PRO A 70 -17.62 21.22 -5.45
CA PRO A 70 -16.97 21.36 -6.75
C PRO A 70 -16.27 20.06 -7.18
N VAL A 71 -16.21 19.81 -8.50
CA VAL A 71 -15.54 18.62 -9.05
C VAL A 71 -14.06 18.59 -8.65
N SER A 72 -13.40 19.74 -8.65
CA SER A 72 -12.01 19.89 -8.19
C SER A 72 -11.81 19.40 -6.76
N LEU A 73 -12.68 19.80 -5.83
CA LEU A 73 -12.61 19.34 -4.45
C LEU A 73 -12.93 17.85 -4.31
N GLN A 74 -13.90 17.33 -5.08
CA GLN A 74 -14.17 15.90 -5.13
C GLN A 74 -12.94 15.12 -5.62
N MET A 75 -12.22 15.63 -6.62
CA MET A 75 -10.95 15.05 -7.08
C MET A 75 -9.88 15.07 -6.00
N MET A 76 -9.69 16.18 -5.30
CA MET A 76 -8.69 16.26 -4.22
C MET A 76 -8.98 15.26 -3.11
N VAL A 77 -10.25 15.06 -2.72
CA VAL A 77 -10.65 14.05 -1.73
C VAL A 77 -10.30 12.64 -2.20
N ALA A 78 -10.64 12.29 -3.44
CA ALA A 78 -10.38 10.97 -3.99
C ALA A 78 -8.87 10.70 -4.14
N LEU A 79 -8.12 11.64 -4.73
CA LEU A 79 -6.66 11.51 -4.88
C LEU A 79 -5.97 11.41 -3.52
N ARG A 80 -6.43 12.15 -2.51
CA ARG A 80 -5.88 12.03 -1.15
C ARG A 80 -6.11 10.64 -0.56
N PHE A 81 -7.26 10.02 -0.82
CA PHE A 81 -7.53 8.65 -0.42
C PHE A 81 -6.53 7.68 -1.03
N TYR A 82 -6.36 7.69 -2.36
CA TYR A 82 -5.41 6.77 -3.02
C TYR A 82 -3.97 7.04 -2.64
N ALA A 83 -3.56 8.31 -2.53
CA ALA A 83 -2.20 8.70 -2.17
C ALA A 83 -1.78 8.28 -0.75
N THR A 84 -2.74 8.01 0.14
CA THR A 84 -2.46 7.69 1.55
C THR A 84 -2.90 6.30 2.00
N GLY A 85 -3.83 5.67 1.28
CA GLY A 85 -4.55 4.50 1.78
C GLY A 85 -5.31 4.77 3.10
N SER A 86 -5.59 6.04 3.43
CA SER A 86 -6.18 6.44 4.72
C SER A 86 -7.66 6.09 4.81
N PHE A 87 -8.18 6.02 6.04
CA PHE A 87 -9.60 5.80 6.30
C PHE A 87 -10.47 6.99 5.87
N GLN A 88 -11.67 6.69 5.35
CA GLN A 88 -12.66 7.69 4.93
C GLN A 88 -13.08 8.66 6.05
N ALA A 89 -13.05 8.19 7.30
CA ALA A 89 -13.38 9.03 8.46
C ALA A 89 -12.37 10.17 8.65
N ILE A 90 -11.08 9.89 8.48
CA ILE A 90 -10.01 10.88 8.59
C ILE A 90 -10.11 11.88 7.44
N LEU A 91 -10.37 11.42 6.21
CA LEU A 91 -10.56 12.31 5.07
C LEU A 91 -11.77 13.23 5.23
N GLY A 92 -12.84 12.74 5.88
CA GLY A 92 -13.99 13.58 6.23
C GLY A 92 -13.63 14.72 7.18
N VAL A 93 -12.72 14.47 8.12
CA VAL A 93 -12.19 15.52 9.01
C VAL A 93 -11.31 16.50 8.24
N VAL A 94 -10.34 15.99 7.47
CA VAL A 94 -9.37 16.81 6.71
C VAL A 94 -10.07 17.74 5.71
N HIS A 95 -11.03 17.23 4.95
CA HIS A 95 -11.75 18.00 3.94
C HIS A 95 -13.06 18.61 4.46
N ILE A 96 -13.34 18.49 5.77
CA ILE A 96 -14.51 19.07 6.43
C ILE A 96 -15.83 18.61 5.76
N ILE A 97 -15.89 17.34 5.33
CA ILE A 97 -17.06 16.72 4.70
C ILE A 97 -17.51 15.47 5.46
N SER A 98 -18.76 15.06 5.28
CA SER A 98 -19.26 13.86 5.95
C SER A 98 -18.64 12.59 5.36
N ARG A 99 -18.37 11.57 6.20
CA ARG A 99 -17.90 10.24 5.75
C ARG A 99 -18.75 9.65 4.60
N PRO A 100 -20.11 9.71 4.62
CA PRO A 100 -20.91 9.24 3.48
C PRO A 100 -20.69 10.05 2.19
N SER A 101 -20.22 11.30 2.27
CA SER A 101 -19.84 12.08 1.09
C SER A 101 -18.50 11.61 0.54
N VAL A 102 -17.51 11.38 1.41
CA VAL A 102 -16.21 10.80 1.03
C VAL A 102 -16.41 9.47 0.32
N SER A 103 -17.20 8.56 0.88
CA SER A 103 -17.49 7.26 0.27
C SER A 103 -18.09 7.39 -1.13
N ARG A 104 -19.11 8.25 -1.31
CA ARG A 104 -19.70 8.49 -2.64
C ARG A 104 -18.72 9.12 -3.63
N ILE A 105 -17.84 10.01 -3.16
CA ILE A 105 -16.81 10.62 -3.99
C ILE A 105 -15.83 9.56 -4.50
N ILE A 106 -15.31 8.72 -3.59
CA ILE A 106 -14.36 7.65 -3.94
C ILE A 106 -15.00 6.69 -4.95
N ASN A 107 -16.24 6.23 -4.71
CA ASN A 107 -16.89 5.30 -5.62
C ASN A 107 -17.09 5.91 -7.02
N ASN A 108 -17.70 7.09 -7.10
CA ASN A 108 -17.94 7.75 -8.40
C ASN A 108 -16.64 8.06 -9.15
N PHE A 109 -15.60 8.49 -8.43
CA PHE A 109 -14.29 8.77 -9.02
C PHE A 109 -13.60 7.48 -9.50
N THR A 110 -13.69 6.40 -8.72
CA THR A 110 -13.19 5.06 -9.12
C THR A 110 -13.87 4.61 -10.41
N ASP A 111 -15.19 4.75 -10.52
CA ASP A 111 -15.92 4.38 -11.74
C ASP A 111 -15.43 5.18 -12.96
N CYS A 112 -15.11 6.47 -12.78
CA CYS A 112 -14.52 7.30 -13.84
C CYS A 112 -13.14 6.80 -14.25
N LEU A 113 -12.27 6.47 -13.27
CA LEU A 113 -10.95 5.91 -13.54
C LEU A 113 -11.02 4.57 -14.25
N VAL A 114 -11.95 3.68 -13.86
CA VAL A 114 -12.13 2.38 -14.50
C VAL A 114 -12.52 2.57 -15.97
N ARG A 115 -13.42 3.50 -16.28
CA ARG A 115 -13.79 3.83 -17.67
C ARG A 115 -12.63 4.41 -18.48
N LEU A 116 -11.76 5.19 -17.84
CA LEU A 116 -10.57 5.78 -18.47
C LEU A 116 -9.42 4.77 -18.63
N SER A 117 -9.38 3.72 -17.79
CA SER A 117 -8.26 2.78 -17.72
C SER A 117 -7.84 2.15 -19.05
N PRO A 118 -8.73 1.78 -20.01
CA PRO A 118 -8.31 1.19 -21.27
C PRO A 118 -7.50 2.13 -22.18
N GLU A 119 -7.63 3.45 -22.00
CA GLU A 119 -6.85 4.45 -22.76
C GLU A 119 -5.39 4.50 -22.31
N TYR A 120 -5.13 4.26 -21.01
CA TYR A 120 -3.82 4.48 -20.37
C TYR A 120 -3.12 3.18 -19.93
N VAL A 121 -3.88 2.14 -19.56
CA VAL A 121 -3.34 0.86 -19.07
C VAL A 121 -3.38 -0.15 -20.21
N LYS A 122 -2.26 -0.27 -20.93
CA LYS A 122 -2.10 -1.21 -22.04
C LYS A 122 -1.19 -2.35 -21.61
N MET A 123 -1.68 -3.58 -21.69
CA MET A 123 -0.85 -4.76 -21.47
C MET A 123 0.00 -5.03 -22.72
N PRO A 124 1.26 -5.47 -22.58
CA PRO A 124 2.12 -5.78 -23.70
C PRO A 124 1.51 -6.83 -24.63
N THR A 125 1.63 -6.64 -25.94
CA THR A 125 1.35 -7.71 -26.91
C THR A 125 2.48 -8.73 -26.94
N GLN A 126 2.31 -9.85 -27.65
CA GLN A 126 3.39 -10.84 -27.81
C GLN A 126 4.66 -10.23 -28.43
N ASN A 127 4.51 -9.35 -29.42
CA ASN A 127 5.64 -8.67 -30.06
C ASN A 127 6.33 -7.68 -29.11
N ASP A 128 5.55 -6.94 -28.31
CA ASP A 128 6.09 -5.99 -27.32
C ASP A 128 6.84 -6.72 -26.20
N SER A 129 6.32 -7.89 -25.80
CA SER A 129 6.89 -8.68 -24.70
C SER A 129 8.35 -9.07 -24.96
N VAL A 130 8.71 -9.42 -26.20
CA VAL A 130 10.10 -9.76 -26.57
C VAL A 130 11.03 -8.57 -26.39
N GLN A 131 10.62 -7.39 -26.85
CA GLN A 131 11.41 -6.16 -26.73
C GLN A 131 11.55 -5.73 -25.26
N ILE A 132 10.46 -5.83 -24.49
CA ILE A 132 10.45 -5.47 -23.07
C ILE A 132 11.36 -6.41 -22.27
N MET A 133 11.29 -7.73 -22.50
CA MET A 133 12.19 -8.70 -21.86
C MET A 133 13.65 -8.40 -22.15
N GLN A 134 13.99 -8.05 -23.39
CA GLN A 134 15.35 -7.64 -23.73
C GLN A 134 15.76 -6.34 -23.04
N GLY A 135 14.85 -5.37 -22.93
CA GLY A 135 15.10 -4.12 -22.21
C GLY A 135 15.42 -4.34 -20.73
N PHE A 136 14.60 -5.14 -20.03
CA PHE A 136 14.83 -5.52 -18.64
C PHE A 136 16.14 -6.31 -18.46
N SER A 137 16.44 -7.23 -19.39
CA SER A 137 17.72 -7.95 -19.43
C SER A 137 18.92 -7.01 -19.57
N ASN A 138 18.84 -6.00 -20.45
CA ASN A 138 19.93 -5.05 -20.66
C ASN A 138 20.15 -4.10 -19.48
N ILE A 139 19.10 -3.76 -18.72
CA ILE A 139 19.20 -2.86 -17.57
C ILE A 139 19.98 -3.50 -16.43
N ALA A 140 19.63 -4.73 -16.05
CA ALA A 140 20.22 -5.38 -14.87
C ALA A 140 20.19 -6.93 -14.93
N GLY A 141 20.07 -7.53 -16.11
CA GLY A 141 20.01 -8.99 -16.28
C GLY A 141 18.66 -9.61 -15.93
N PHE A 142 17.59 -8.82 -15.88
CA PHE A 142 16.24 -9.30 -15.58
C PHE A 142 15.66 -10.07 -16.79
N LEU A 143 15.87 -11.40 -16.81
CA LEU A 143 15.32 -12.27 -17.84
C LEU A 143 13.82 -12.53 -17.60
N ASN A 144 13.06 -12.65 -18.69
CA ASN A 144 11.62 -12.99 -18.68
C ASN A 144 10.69 -11.98 -17.97
N VAL A 145 11.12 -10.72 -17.80
CA VAL A 145 10.28 -9.65 -17.26
C VAL A 145 9.59 -8.90 -18.39
N ILE A 146 8.26 -8.94 -18.43
CA ILE A 146 7.43 -8.28 -19.45
C ILE A 146 6.82 -6.95 -18.98
N GLY A 147 7.15 -6.52 -17.76
CA GLY A 147 6.65 -5.28 -17.18
C GLY A 147 6.92 -5.19 -15.68
N ALA A 148 6.85 -3.98 -15.13
CA ALA A 148 6.92 -3.71 -13.70
C ALA A 148 5.74 -2.81 -13.32
N ILE A 149 5.12 -3.09 -12.17
CA ILE A 149 4.05 -2.27 -11.59
C ILE A 149 4.53 -1.82 -10.23
N ASP A 150 4.55 -0.51 -10.00
CA ASP A 150 4.87 0.07 -8.71
C ASP A 150 3.58 0.41 -7.93
N GLU A 151 3.62 0.25 -6.61
CA GLU A 151 2.57 0.56 -5.63
C GLU A 151 1.15 -0.05 -5.82
N THR A 152 0.96 -1.38 -5.64
CA THR A 152 -0.21 -2.04 -4.93
C THR A 152 -0.31 -3.55 -5.22
N HIS A 153 -0.79 -4.34 -4.23
CA HIS A 153 -1.19 -5.75 -4.34
C HIS A 153 -2.36 -5.94 -5.33
N ILE A 154 -2.06 -6.19 -6.60
CA ILE A 154 -3.00 -6.73 -7.58
C ILE A 154 -3.05 -8.24 -7.39
N ARG A 155 -4.23 -8.87 -7.49
CA ARG A 155 -4.34 -10.34 -7.61
C ARG A 155 -3.74 -10.75 -8.95
N ILE A 156 -2.44 -11.04 -8.97
CA ILE A 156 -1.76 -11.58 -10.15
C ILE A 156 -2.23 -13.02 -10.32
N LYS A 157 -2.93 -13.30 -11.42
CA LYS A 157 -3.22 -14.68 -11.84
C LYS A 157 -2.03 -15.17 -12.67
N SER A 158 -1.46 -16.30 -12.28
CA SER A 158 -0.43 -16.97 -13.07
C SER A 158 -0.99 -17.34 -14.46
N PRO A 159 -0.22 -17.16 -15.55
CA PRO A 159 -0.55 -17.77 -16.84
C PRO A 159 -0.82 -19.28 -16.72
N ILE A 160 -1.73 -19.79 -17.56
CA ILE A 160 -2.06 -21.22 -17.59
C ILE A 160 -0.81 -22.01 -17.95
N GLY A 161 -0.42 -22.97 -17.11
CA GLY A 161 0.75 -23.83 -17.32
C GLY A 161 2.07 -23.32 -16.74
N SER A 162 2.10 -22.13 -16.11
CA SER A 162 3.30 -21.65 -15.40
C SER A 162 3.17 -21.79 -13.88
N ARG A 163 4.25 -22.27 -13.24
CA ARG A 163 4.41 -22.22 -11.78
C ARG A 163 4.70 -20.78 -11.35
N GLY A 164 3.69 -20.13 -10.77
CA GLY A 164 3.81 -18.76 -10.27
C GLY A 164 4.76 -18.69 -9.07
N ARG A 165 5.24 -17.48 -8.74
CA ARG A 165 6.01 -17.24 -7.52
C ARG A 165 5.49 -16.03 -6.75
N VAL A 166 5.40 -16.16 -5.43
CA VAL A 166 5.14 -15.05 -4.51
C VAL A 166 6.42 -14.85 -3.69
N VAL A 167 7.11 -13.74 -3.95
CA VAL A 167 8.34 -13.35 -3.25
C VAL A 167 8.02 -12.15 -2.36
N ASN A 168 7.88 -12.40 -1.06
CA ASN A 168 7.62 -11.32 -0.09
C ASN A 168 8.93 -10.68 0.34
N VAL A 169 9.13 -9.42 -0.04
CA VAL A 169 10.31 -8.63 0.35
C VAL A 169 10.16 -8.13 1.80
N GLY A 170 10.94 -8.77 2.64
CA GLY A 170 11.07 -8.59 4.06
C GLY A 170 12.06 -7.53 4.51
N SER A 171 12.56 -7.70 5.73
CA SER A 171 13.63 -6.90 6.33
C SER A 171 14.21 -7.64 7.53
N SER A 172 15.46 -7.38 7.89
CA SER A 172 16.05 -7.81 9.17
C SER A 172 15.24 -7.32 10.38
N ALA A 173 14.46 -6.25 10.20
CA ALA A 173 13.50 -5.75 11.18
C ALA A 173 12.50 -6.82 11.67
N SER A 174 12.23 -7.87 10.87
CA SER A 174 11.34 -8.96 11.28
C SER A 174 11.83 -9.75 12.49
N VAL A 175 13.15 -9.72 12.77
CA VAL A 175 13.77 -10.46 13.88
C VAL A 175 13.27 -9.98 15.24
N ILE A 176 13.03 -8.66 15.37
CA ILE A 176 12.65 -8.01 16.62
C ILE A 176 11.17 -7.58 16.66
N GLY A 177 10.49 -7.61 15.52
CA GLY A 177 9.08 -7.24 15.42
C GLY A 177 8.17 -8.21 16.17
N LYS A 178 7.12 -7.66 16.80
CA LYS A 178 6.06 -8.44 17.45
C LYS A 178 4.74 -8.14 16.77
N VAL A 179 3.99 -9.20 16.43
CA VAL A 179 2.69 -9.06 15.78
C VAL A 179 1.59 -9.18 16.84
N ASP A 180 0.83 -8.10 17.01
CA ASP A 180 -0.42 -8.12 17.79
C ASP A 180 -1.59 -8.32 16.83
N CYS A 181 -2.04 -9.58 16.69
CA CYS A 181 -3.18 -9.90 15.83
C CYS A 181 -4.48 -9.20 16.29
N ASP A 182 -4.58 -8.80 17.56
CA ASP A 182 -5.78 -8.13 18.08
C ASP A 182 -5.75 -6.61 17.83
N ASN A 183 -4.67 -6.09 17.21
CA ASN A 183 -4.49 -4.67 16.89
C ASN A 183 -3.83 -4.45 15.50
N LEU A 184 -4.16 -5.27 14.50
CA LEU A 184 -3.59 -5.12 13.14
C LEU A 184 -3.92 -3.79 12.47
N ARG A 185 -5.01 -3.12 12.88
CA ARG A 185 -5.40 -1.79 12.39
C ARG A 185 -4.59 -0.64 13.01
N ALA A 186 -3.68 -0.95 13.95
CA ALA A 186 -2.87 0.02 14.69
C ALA A 186 -3.73 1.14 15.35
N GLU A 187 -4.88 0.75 15.92
CA GLU A 187 -5.83 1.67 16.57
C GLU A 187 -5.39 2.08 17.99
N LYS A 188 -4.46 1.31 18.58
CA LYS A 188 -3.78 1.64 19.85
C LYS A 188 -2.55 2.53 19.59
N GLU A 189 -1.90 2.99 20.68
CA GLU A 189 -0.77 3.92 20.63
C GLU A 189 0.30 3.60 19.57
N PHE A 190 0.81 4.65 18.93
CA PHE A 190 1.84 4.55 17.90
C PHE A 190 3.17 4.08 18.49
N SER A 191 3.66 2.91 18.07
CA SER A 191 5.00 2.43 18.40
C SER A 191 5.97 2.65 17.25
N GLN A 192 7.19 3.10 17.56
CA GLN A 192 8.30 3.16 16.60
C GLN A 192 8.66 1.79 15.99
N LEU A 193 8.17 0.69 16.59
CA LEU A 193 8.38 -0.66 16.10
C LEU A 193 7.30 -1.15 15.13
N HIS A 194 6.30 -0.34 14.75
CA HIS A 194 5.25 -0.76 13.80
C HIS A 194 5.81 -1.26 12.47
N TYR A 195 6.88 -0.65 11.96
CA TYR A 195 7.56 -1.15 10.77
C TYR A 195 8.10 -2.58 10.97
N HIS A 196 8.72 -2.85 12.12
CA HIS A 196 9.23 -4.18 12.47
C HIS A 196 8.09 -5.20 12.55
N SER A 197 7.00 -4.85 13.24
CA SER A 197 5.78 -5.65 13.31
C SER A 197 5.20 -5.97 11.93
N SER A 198 5.18 -5.00 11.00
CA SER A 198 4.71 -5.23 9.64
C SER A 198 5.60 -6.21 8.87
N LYS A 199 6.92 -6.15 9.06
CA LYS A 199 7.88 -7.05 8.40
C LYS A 199 7.85 -8.47 8.99
N THR A 200 7.55 -8.59 10.29
CA THR A 200 7.24 -9.88 10.93
C THR A 200 5.89 -10.44 10.46
N ALA A 201 4.88 -9.60 10.28
CA ALA A 201 3.59 -10.01 9.74
C ALA A 201 3.73 -10.55 8.30
N ASN A 202 4.52 -9.89 7.44
CA ASN A 202 4.83 -10.40 6.09
C ASN A 202 5.47 -11.80 6.13
N LEU A 203 6.38 -12.04 7.08
CA LEU A 203 7.01 -13.35 7.25
C LEU A 203 6.00 -14.43 7.67
N LEU A 204 5.19 -14.14 8.68
CA LEU A 204 4.14 -15.06 9.13
C LEU A 204 3.13 -15.34 8.02
N PHE A 205 2.74 -14.30 7.26
CA PHE A 205 1.88 -14.42 6.09
C PHE A 205 2.50 -15.33 5.02
N THR A 206 3.79 -15.15 4.70
CA THR A 206 4.49 -16.05 3.77
C THR A 206 4.43 -17.51 4.25
N LYS A 207 4.67 -17.75 5.54
CA LYS A 207 4.68 -19.11 6.11
C LYS A 207 3.29 -19.76 6.09
N GLU A 208 2.23 -18.99 6.33
CA GLU A 208 0.86 -19.48 6.22
C GLU A 208 0.44 -19.70 4.76
N LEU A 209 0.73 -18.75 3.87
CA LEU A 209 0.44 -18.87 2.45
C LEU A 209 1.12 -20.12 1.87
N ALA A 210 2.40 -20.33 2.15
CA ALA A 210 3.13 -21.52 1.72
C ALA A 210 2.52 -22.84 2.23
N ARG A 211 1.82 -22.83 3.38
CA ARG A 211 1.13 -24.01 3.92
C ARG A 211 -0.24 -24.25 3.30
N ARG A 212 -0.92 -23.17 2.89
CA ARG A 212 -2.25 -23.22 2.26
C ARG A 212 -2.20 -23.44 0.75
N GLU A 213 -1.07 -23.13 0.14
CA GLU A 213 -0.86 -23.24 -1.30
C GLU A 213 -0.74 -24.74 -1.71
N PRO A 214 -1.50 -25.19 -2.72
CA PRO A 214 -1.60 -26.61 -3.10
C PRO A 214 -0.39 -27.20 -3.84
N GLY A 215 0.66 -26.43 -4.10
CA GLY A 215 1.89 -26.83 -4.80
C GLY A 215 2.07 -26.23 -6.20
N ASP A 216 1.20 -25.31 -6.61
CA ASP A 216 1.20 -24.65 -7.93
C ASP A 216 2.06 -23.37 -7.95
N VAL A 217 2.23 -22.74 -6.79
CA VAL A 217 2.89 -21.45 -6.61
C VAL A 217 3.97 -21.56 -5.54
N LEU A 218 5.21 -21.22 -5.91
CA LEU A 218 6.29 -21.11 -4.93
C LEU A 218 6.10 -19.84 -4.10
N VAL A 219 6.19 -19.95 -2.78
CA VAL A 219 6.01 -18.81 -1.88
C VAL A 219 7.23 -18.68 -0.98
N CYS A 220 7.92 -17.55 -0.96
CA CYS A 220 9.10 -17.38 -0.10
C CYS A 220 9.21 -15.97 0.48
N TYR A 221 10.00 -15.87 1.56
CA TYR A 221 10.33 -14.61 2.20
C TYR A 221 11.80 -14.32 1.95
N VAL A 222 12.10 -13.10 1.52
CA VAL A 222 13.47 -12.66 1.26
C VAL A 222 13.72 -11.34 1.95
N HIS A 223 14.86 -11.17 2.61
CA HIS A 223 15.28 -9.83 3.02
C HIS A 223 16.56 -9.42 2.30
N PRO A 224 16.62 -8.19 1.77
CA PRO A 224 17.72 -7.75 0.91
C PRO A 224 19.01 -7.38 1.67
N GLY A 225 19.06 -7.62 2.98
CA GLY A 225 20.06 -7.04 3.89
C GLY A 225 19.77 -5.56 4.17
N VAL A 226 20.76 -4.84 4.71
CA VAL A 226 20.66 -3.40 4.95
C VAL A 226 21.07 -2.67 3.67
N VAL A 227 20.10 -2.28 2.85
CA VAL A 227 20.34 -1.60 1.57
C VAL A 227 20.36 -0.08 1.78
N ARG A 228 21.28 0.60 1.09
CA ARG A 228 21.33 2.06 1.04
C ARG A 228 20.08 2.61 0.35
N THR A 229 19.06 2.90 1.15
CA THR A 229 17.81 3.55 0.74
C THR A 229 17.79 4.97 1.30
N ASP A 230 17.04 5.89 0.68
CA ASP A 230 16.94 7.30 1.08
C ASP A 230 16.17 7.54 2.40
N ALA A 231 16.27 6.61 3.35
CA ALA A 231 15.57 6.62 4.63
C ALA A 231 15.88 7.85 5.52
N PHE A 232 16.96 8.59 5.23
CA PHE A 232 17.44 9.72 6.02
C PHE A 232 17.24 11.09 5.38
N ARG A 233 16.38 11.22 4.35
CA ARG A 233 16.19 12.50 3.62
C ARG A 233 15.89 13.69 4.53
N ASN A 234 15.27 13.45 5.68
CA ASN A 234 14.85 14.49 6.64
C ASN A 234 15.81 14.67 7.83
N MET A 235 16.99 14.05 7.86
CA MET A 235 17.95 14.25 8.95
C MET A 235 18.77 15.54 8.80
N PRO A 236 19.19 16.18 9.92
CA PRO A 236 20.15 17.29 9.90
C PRO A 236 21.46 16.90 9.21
N LEU A 237 22.10 17.87 8.53
CA LEU A 237 23.25 17.64 7.65
C LEU A 237 24.42 16.89 8.31
N LEU A 238 24.75 17.24 9.56
CA LEU A 238 25.84 16.60 10.30
C LEU A 238 25.55 15.12 10.61
N PHE A 239 24.29 14.82 10.96
CA PHE A 239 23.83 13.44 11.16
C PHE A 239 23.76 12.67 9.86
N LYS A 240 23.39 13.31 8.75
CA LYS A 240 23.49 12.71 7.42
C LYS A 240 24.93 12.34 7.10
N ILE A 241 25.91 13.22 7.30
CA ILE A 241 27.33 12.94 7.01
C ILE A 241 27.86 11.78 7.86
N LEU A 242 27.59 11.79 9.17
CA LEU A 242 28.00 10.73 10.08
C LEU A 242 27.33 9.40 9.73
N ALA A 243 26.01 9.43 9.50
CA ALA A 243 25.24 8.27 9.06
C ALA A 243 25.76 7.75 7.72
N TYR A 244 26.03 8.61 6.73
CA TYR A 244 26.51 8.20 5.40
C TYR A 244 27.89 7.54 5.45
N THR A 245 28.77 8.01 6.33
CA THR A 245 30.14 7.49 6.49
C THR A 245 30.12 6.11 7.13
N VAL A 246 29.29 5.91 8.16
CA VAL A 246 29.10 4.61 8.83
C VAL A 246 28.25 3.65 7.97
N PHE A 247 27.19 4.15 7.32
CA PHE A 247 26.34 3.39 6.41
C PHE A 247 27.11 2.91 5.19
N ARG A 248 28.03 3.70 4.63
CA ARG A 248 28.82 3.27 3.46
C ARG A 248 29.58 1.96 3.67
N VAL A 249 29.95 1.65 4.90
CA VAL A 249 30.72 0.44 5.24
C VAL A 249 29.79 -0.72 5.67
N LEU A 250 28.60 -0.41 6.20
CA LEU A 250 27.66 -1.41 6.75
C LEU A 250 26.45 -1.70 5.86
N THR A 251 26.29 -1.00 4.74
CA THR A 251 25.12 -1.13 3.86
C THR A 251 25.48 -1.51 2.45
N LYS A 252 24.60 -2.35 1.88
CA LYS A 252 24.67 -2.84 0.53
C LYS A 252 24.26 -1.79 -0.48
N SER A 253 24.81 -1.89 -1.68
CA SER A 253 24.30 -1.15 -2.83
C SER A 253 22.86 -1.57 -3.18
N PRO A 254 22.07 -0.74 -3.86
CA PRO A 254 20.77 -1.15 -4.39
C PRO A 254 20.82 -2.42 -5.24
N GLU A 255 21.87 -2.59 -6.04
CA GLU A 255 22.12 -3.75 -6.89
C GLU A 255 22.36 -5.01 -6.04
N GLU A 256 23.23 -4.92 -5.03
CA GLU A 256 23.48 -6.00 -4.06
C GLU A 256 22.23 -6.34 -3.22
N GLY A 257 21.39 -5.34 -2.95
CA GLY A 257 20.09 -5.52 -2.30
C GLY A 257 19.07 -6.23 -3.18
N ALA A 258 19.12 -6.01 -4.50
CA ALA A 258 18.23 -6.65 -5.47
C ALA A 258 18.60 -8.12 -5.71
N GLN A 259 19.88 -8.50 -5.60
CA GLN A 259 20.37 -9.87 -5.83
C GLN A 259 19.57 -10.97 -5.10
N PRO A 260 19.38 -10.95 -3.77
CA PRO A 260 18.63 -12.01 -3.09
C PRO A 260 17.16 -12.04 -3.51
N VAL A 261 16.55 -10.89 -3.82
CA VAL A 261 15.17 -10.82 -4.33
C VAL A 261 15.08 -11.49 -5.70
N LEU A 262 16.06 -11.23 -6.56
CA LEU A 262 16.19 -11.85 -7.87
C LEU A 262 16.42 -13.35 -7.79
N PHE A 263 17.31 -13.77 -6.91
CA PHE A 263 17.55 -15.17 -6.63
C PHE A 263 16.25 -15.88 -6.27
N CYS A 264 15.45 -15.33 -5.37
CA CYS A 264 14.13 -15.87 -5.02
C CYS A 264 13.14 -15.91 -6.20
N ALA A 265 13.20 -14.90 -7.08
CA ALA A 265 12.32 -14.79 -8.23
C ALA A 265 12.70 -15.74 -9.37
N LEU A 266 13.99 -16.02 -9.57
CA LEU A 266 14.49 -16.65 -10.80
C LEU A 266 15.05 -18.06 -10.56
N ASP A 267 15.68 -18.32 -9.41
CA ASP A 267 16.45 -19.54 -9.20
C ASP A 267 15.54 -20.74 -8.89
N TYR A 268 15.83 -21.90 -9.48
CA TYR A 268 15.03 -23.12 -9.31
C TYR A 268 15.28 -23.85 -7.98
N SER A 269 16.37 -23.53 -7.27
CA SER A 269 16.70 -24.10 -5.96
C SER A 269 15.87 -23.52 -4.81
N VAL A 270 15.12 -22.44 -5.07
CA VAL A 270 14.24 -21.80 -4.08
C VAL A 270 13.11 -22.76 -3.70
N GLN A 271 12.80 -22.81 -2.42
CA GLN A 271 11.79 -23.69 -1.85
C GLN A 271 10.66 -22.89 -1.23
N THR A 272 9.44 -23.40 -1.38
CA THR A 272 8.26 -22.79 -0.76
C THR A 272 8.38 -22.79 0.77
N GLY A 273 7.91 -21.72 1.40
CA GLY A 273 8.05 -21.45 2.83
C GLY A 273 9.47 -21.07 3.27
N GLY A 274 10.45 -21.00 2.37
CA GLY A 274 11.83 -20.67 2.72
C GLY A 274 12.04 -19.20 3.13
N TYR A 275 13.03 -18.97 3.99
CA TYR A 275 13.55 -17.66 4.35
C TYR A 275 14.91 -17.47 3.68
N TYR A 276 15.09 -16.38 2.94
CA TYR A 276 16.28 -16.17 2.12
C TYR A 276 16.98 -14.84 2.42
N MET A 277 18.30 -14.89 2.40
CA MET A 277 19.23 -13.76 2.51
C MET A 277 20.48 -14.13 1.71
N ASP A 278 21.18 -13.17 1.11
CA ASP A 278 22.48 -13.40 0.47
C ASP A 278 22.47 -14.55 -0.55
N CYS A 279 21.37 -14.67 -1.30
CA CYS A 279 21.13 -15.75 -2.27
C CYS A 279 21.22 -17.16 -1.68
N ALA A 280 20.95 -17.32 -0.37
CA ALA A 280 20.98 -18.58 0.33
C ALA A 280 19.75 -18.75 1.24
N ARG A 281 19.34 -20.00 1.48
CA ARG A 281 18.28 -20.33 2.42
C ARG A 281 18.82 -20.33 3.85
N TYR A 282 18.08 -19.70 4.75
CA TYR A 282 18.36 -19.70 6.18
C TYR A 282 17.24 -20.43 6.92
N ASP A 283 17.62 -21.26 7.89
CA ASP A 283 16.69 -21.99 8.75
C ASP A 283 17.29 -22.12 10.15
N HIS A 284 16.47 -21.92 11.18
CA HIS A 284 16.84 -22.01 12.60
C HIS A 284 18.09 -21.20 13.00
N THR A 285 18.35 -20.09 12.31
CA THR A 285 19.45 -19.16 12.62
C THR A 285 18.95 -17.95 13.42
N MET A 286 19.87 -17.18 14.00
CA MET A 286 19.53 -15.92 14.69
C MET A 286 18.84 -14.88 13.79
N TRP A 287 18.97 -15.02 12.47
CA TRP A 287 18.37 -14.14 11.47
C TRP A 287 16.91 -14.48 11.16
N VAL A 288 16.46 -15.69 11.54
CA VAL A 288 15.07 -16.10 11.39
C VAL A 288 14.39 -15.97 12.77
N PRO A 289 13.41 -15.07 12.94
CA PRO A 289 12.73 -14.93 14.22
C PRO A 289 12.04 -16.24 14.61
N LYS A 290 12.04 -16.56 15.91
CA LYS A 290 11.39 -17.79 16.42
C LYS A 290 9.91 -17.88 16.04
N CYS A 291 9.21 -16.75 15.95
CA CYS A 291 7.81 -16.72 15.53
C CYS A 291 7.60 -17.19 14.09
N ALA A 292 8.64 -17.23 13.24
CA ALA A 292 8.54 -17.80 11.89
C ALA A 292 8.09 -19.27 11.87
N TYR A 293 8.27 -19.97 13.00
CA TYR A 293 7.89 -21.36 13.20
C TYR A 293 6.59 -21.51 14.02
N ASP A 294 6.01 -20.41 14.47
CA ASP A 294 4.74 -20.41 15.21
C ASP A 294 3.58 -20.49 14.22
N THR A 295 3.13 -21.73 13.98
CA THR A 295 2.01 -22.01 13.07
C THR A 295 0.69 -21.45 13.59
N GLY A 296 0.50 -21.42 14.91
CA GLY A 296 -0.71 -20.88 15.54
C GLY A 296 -0.83 -19.37 15.35
N LEU A 297 0.27 -18.64 15.57
CA LEU A 297 0.32 -17.21 15.34
C LEU A 297 0.13 -16.85 13.86
N ALA A 298 0.78 -17.59 12.95
CA ALA A 298 0.62 -17.39 11.51
C ALA A 298 -0.84 -17.59 11.05
N LYS A 299 -1.48 -18.65 11.55
CA LYS A 299 -2.91 -18.92 11.30
C LYS A 299 -3.81 -17.83 11.88
N LYS A 300 -3.59 -17.41 13.13
CA LYS A 300 -4.37 -16.34 13.77
C LYS A 300 -4.26 -15.02 12.99
N LEU A 301 -3.05 -14.68 12.52
CA LEU A 301 -2.81 -13.49 11.70
C LEU A 301 -3.61 -13.55 10.40
N TRP A 302 -3.59 -14.70 9.72
CA TRP A 302 -4.32 -14.91 8.46
C TRP A 302 -5.83 -14.75 8.65
N GLU A 303 -6.42 -15.49 9.59
CA GLU A 303 -7.86 -15.46 9.86
C GLU A 303 -8.33 -14.05 10.28
N THR A 304 -7.50 -13.35 11.06
CA THR A 304 -7.81 -11.97 11.45
C THR A 304 -7.76 -11.02 10.26
N THR A 305 -6.80 -11.21 9.35
CA THR A 305 -6.69 -10.42 8.11
C THR A 305 -7.89 -10.67 7.19
N GLU A 306 -8.30 -11.93 6.99
CA GLU A 306 -9.50 -12.28 6.22
C GLU A 306 -10.77 -11.63 6.81
N ARG A 307 -10.92 -11.68 8.13
CA ARG A 307 -12.04 -11.01 8.83
C ARG A 307 -12.03 -9.50 8.63
N ILE A 308 -10.86 -8.85 8.74
CA ILE A 308 -10.73 -7.41 8.52
C ILE A 308 -11.10 -7.04 7.08
N LEU A 309 -10.67 -7.84 6.10
CA LEU A 309 -10.96 -7.62 4.69
C LEU A 309 -12.45 -7.83 4.37
N SER A 310 -13.10 -8.85 4.93
CA SER A 310 -14.54 -9.06 4.72
C SER A 310 -15.42 -7.97 5.33
N GLU A 311 -14.96 -7.32 6.41
CA GLU A 311 -15.60 -6.12 6.96
C GLU A 311 -15.43 -4.88 6.07
N CYS A 312 -14.46 -4.87 5.15
CA CYS A 312 -14.14 -3.74 4.27
C CYS A 312 -14.83 -3.79 2.90
N GLY A 313 -15.49 -4.89 2.54
CA GLY A 313 -16.24 -5.07 1.29
C GLY A 313 -15.52 -5.91 0.25
#